data_AF-A0A7K4HES3-F1
#
_entry.id   AF-A0A7K4HES3-F1
#
_cell.length_a   1.000
_cell.length_b   1.000
_cell.length_c   1.000
_cell.angle_alpha   90.00
_cell.angle_beta   90.00
_cell.angle_gamma   90.00
#
_symmetry.space_group_name_H-M   'P 1'
#
loop_
_entity.id
_entity.type
_entity.pdbx_description
1 polymer ?
#
loop_
_entity_poly.entity_id
_entity_poly.type
_entity_poly.pdbx_seq_one_letter_code
_entity_poly.pdbx_strand_id
1 'polypeptide(L)'
;MQIYELKINKNTCTGCNACVVSCPINFNELRKMSYLNETNAVILVKNGIAVPIYSDEREVNCDGCGVCVKMCPQVAIRIENVEKD
;
A
#
# COMPACT_ATOMS: atom_id res chain seq x y z
N MET A 1 -5.21 -3.57 12.90
CA MET A 1 -4.84 -2.31 13.61
C MET A 1 -4.06 -1.38 12.68
N GLN A 2 -4.46 -0.11 12.61
CA GLN A 2 -3.86 0.90 11.74
C GLN A 2 -2.87 1.79 12.51
N ILE A 3 -1.57 1.65 12.22
CA ILE A 3 -0.50 2.47 12.84
C ILE A 3 0.24 3.31 11.79
N TYR A 4 0.28 2.86 10.53
CA TYR A 4 1.04 3.52 9.46
C TYR A 4 0.17 3.93 8.28
N GLU A 5 0.14 5.22 7.97
CA GLU A 5 -0.56 5.76 6.82
C GLU A 5 0.36 5.95 5.61
N LEU A 6 -0.05 5.47 4.43
CA LEU A 6 0.62 5.69 3.16
C LEU A 6 0.04 6.95 2.51
N LYS A 7 0.81 8.03 2.44
CA LYS A 7 0.45 9.24 1.71
C LYS A 7 0.91 9.15 0.26
N ILE A 8 -0.02 9.26 -0.67
CA ILE A 8 0.25 9.18 -2.12
C ILE A 8 0.07 10.56 -2.77
N ASN A 9 1.13 11.08 -3.39
CA ASN A 9 1.04 12.27 -4.23
C ASN A 9 0.43 11.91 -5.59
N LYS A 10 -0.83 12.32 -5.80
CA LYS A 10 -1.58 12.03 -7.04
C LYS A 10 -1.03 12.72 -8.27
N ASN A 11 -0.27 13.81 -8.12
CA ASN A 11 0.31 14.56 -9.24
C ASN A 11 1.57 13.89 -9.80
N THR A 12 2.27 13.09 -9.00
CA THR A 12 3.48 12.36 -9.44
C THR A 12 3.27 10.85 -9.56
N CYS A 13 2.19 10.30 -9.00
CA CYS A 13 1.84 8.90 -9.19
C CYS A 13 1.47 8.61 -10.65
N THR A 14 2.13 7.62 -11.25
CA THR A 14 1.86 7.19 -12.63
C THR A 14 1.04 5.90 -12.74
N GLY A 15 0.64 5.31 -11.60
CA GLY A 15 -0.12 4.06 -11.60
C GLY A 15 0.66 2.82 -12.05
N CYS A 16 2.00 2.87 -12.09
CA CYS A 16 2.86 1.80 -12.61
C CYS A 16 2.87 0.46 -11.83
N ASN A 17 2.07 0.33 -10.76
CA ASN A 17 1.98 -0.86 -9.91
C ASN A 17 3.27 -1.31 -9.17
N ALA A 18 4.38 -0.56 -9.25
CA ALA A 18 5.62 -0.91 -8.53
C ALA A 18 5.38 -1.11 -7.03
N CYS A 19 4.61 -0.23 -6.39
CA CYS A 19 4.25 -0.34 -4.97
C CYS A 19 3.32 -1.52 -4.64
N VAL A 20 2.48 -1.92 -5.61
CA VAL A 20 1.52 -3.04 -5.45
C VAL A 20 2.27 -4.36 -5.43
N VAL A 21 3.22 -4.56 -6.35
CA VAL A 21 4.00 -5.80 -6.45
C VAL A 21 5.15 -5.87 -5.45
N SER A 22 5.70 -4.73 -5.03
CA SER A 22 6.84 -4.69 -4.10
C SER A 22 6.43 -4.80 -2.63
N CYS A 23 5.15 -4.57 -2.29
CA CYS A 23 4.68 -4.69 -0.91
C CYS A 23 4.74 -6.17 -0.47
N PRO A 24 5.49 -6.52 0.60
CA PRO A 24 5.61 -7.92 1.03
C PRO A 24 4.27 -8.55 1.45
N ILE A 25 3.39 -7.77 2.07
CA ILE A 25 2.05 -8.22 2.48
C ILE A 25 1.20 -8.51 1.24
N ASN A 26 1.16 -7.58 0.26
CA ASN A 26 0.51 -7.85 -1.03
C ASN A 26 1.09 -9.08 -1.72
N PHE A 27 2.41 -9.23 -1.75
CA PHE A 27 3.05 -10.35 -2.42
C PHE A 27 2.65 -11.69 -1.79
N ASN A 28 2.57 -11.76 -0.46
CA ASN A 28 2.12 -12.94 0.26
C ASN A 28 0.66 -13.28 -0.04
N GLU A 29 -0.23 -12.29 -0.02
CA GLU A 29 -1.65 -12.48 -0.36
C GLU A 29 -1.84 -12.87 -1.83
N LEU A 30 -1.08 -12.26 -2.74
CA LEU A 30 -1.07 -12.62 -4.15
C LEU A 30 -0.60 -14.07 -4.36
N ARG A 31 0.45 -14.51 -3.66
CA ARG A 31 0.90 -15.91 -3.71
C ARG A 31 -0.13 -16.90 -3.18
N LYS A 32 -0.88 -16.51 -2.15
CA LYS A 32 -1.88 -17.36 -1.50
C LYS A 32 -3.19 -17.47 -2.31
N MET A 33 -3.64 -16.35 -2.87
CA MET A 33 -4.97 -16.23 -3.48
C MET A 33 -4.94 -16.10 -5.00
N SER A 34 -3.76 -15.90 -5.61
CA SER A 34 -3.57 -15.61 -7.05
C SER A 34 -4.18 -14.30 -7.56
N TYR A 35 -4.78 -13.49 -6.68
CA TYR A 35 -5.30 -12.17 -6.99
C TYR A 35 -5.23 -11.23 -5.79
N LEU A 36 -5.27 -9.92 -6.07
CA LEU A 36 -5.39 -8.87 -5.07
C LEU A 36 -6.71 -8.12 -5.26
N ASN A 37 -7.34 -7.75 -4.16
CA ASN A 37 -8.57 -6.97 -4.11
C ASN A 37 -8.62 -6.11 -2.82
N GLU A 38 -9.74 -5.45 -2.57
CA GLU A 38 -9.92 -4.58 -1.41
C GLU A 38 -9.93 -5.34 -0.08
N THR A 39 -10.14 -6.66 -0.07
CA THR A 39 -10.19 -7.45 1.16
C THR A 39 -8.82 -7.97 1.57
N ASN A 40 -7.87 -8.15 0.64
CA ASN A 40 -6.53 -8.69 0.94
C ASN A 40 -5.35 -7.74 0.66
N ALA A 41 -5.50 -6.69 -0.16
CA ALA A 41 -4.37 -5.81 -0.50
C ALA A 41 -4.14 -4.71 0.55
N VAL A 42 -2.90 -4.32 0.76
CA VAL A 42 -2.47 -3.10 1.49
C VAL A 42 -2.51 -1.86 0.60
N ILE A 43 -2.16 -2.02 -0.67
CA ILE A 43 -2.15 -0.93 -1.66
C ILE A 43 -2.55 -1.49 -3.03
N LEU A 44 -3.38 -0.76 -3.75
CA LEU A 44 -3.81 -1.07 -5.12
C LEU A 44 -3.63 0.15 -6.02
N VAL A 45 -3.63 -0.04 -7.34
CA VAL A 45 -3.83 1.07 -8.28
C VAL A 45 -5.29 1.06 -8.72
N LYS A 46 -5.99 2.18 -8.50
CA LYS A 46 -7.37 2.40 -8.98
C LYS A 46 -7.40 3.67 -9.80
N ASN A 47 -8.01 3.62 -10.98
CA ASN A 47 -8.11 4.76 -11.90
C ASN A 47 -6.77 5.47 -12.15
N GLY A 48 -5.70 4.69 -12.34
CA GLY A 48 -4.35 5.19 -12.61
C GLY A 48 -3.57 5.70 -11.39
N ILE A 49 -4.13 5.65 -10.18
CA ILE A 49 -3.50 6.17 -8.97
C ILE A 49 -3.39 5.09 -7.90
N ALA A 50 -2.25 5.04 -7.21
CA ALA A 50 -2.06 4.16 -6.07
C ALA A 50 -2.94 4.63 -4.89
N VAL A 51 -3.64 3.69 -4.25
CA VAL A 51 -4.54 3.92 -3.13
C VAL A 51 -4.25 2.90 -2.03
N PRO A 52 -3.97 3.35 -0.79
CA PRO A 52 -3.91 2.43 0.34
C PRO A 52 -5.29 1.84 0.64
N ILE A 53 -5.29 0.64 1.18
CA ILE A 53 -6.49 -0.10 1.55
C ILE A 53 -6.38 -0.42 3.04
N TYR A 54 -7.33 0.11 3.82
CA TYR A 54 -7.40 -0.05 5.26
C TYR A 54 -8.74 -0.68 5.65
N SER A 55 -8.68 -1.63 6.57
CA SER A 55 -9.87 -2.21 7.20
C SER A 55 -9.62 -2.41 8.69
N ASP A 56 -10.62 -2.10 9.51
CA ASP A 56 -10.58 -2.33 10.96
C ASP A 56 -10.67 -3.81 11.33
N GLU A 57 -11.17 -4.64 10.41
CA GLU A 57 -11.28 -6.10 10.58
C GLU A 57 -9.93 -6.81 10.40
N ARG A 58 -8.91 -6.13 9.89
CA ARG A 58 -7.59 -6.71 9.67
C ARG A 58 -6.71 -6.60 10.90
N GLU A 59 -6.00 -7.68 11.20
CA GLU A 59 -4.95 -7.70 12.22
C GLU A 59 -3.86 -6.67 11.88
N VAL A 60 -3.37 -6.68 10.64
CA VAL A 60 -2.34 -5.77 10.13
C VAL A 60 -2.79 -5.15 8.81
N ASN A 61 -2.72 -3.83 8.72
CA ASN A 61 -2.87 -3.08 7.47
C ASN A 61 -1.50 -2.86 6.82
N CYS A 62 -0.96 -1.65 6.88
CA CYS A 62 0.45 -1.37 6.56
C CYS A 62 1.29 -1.53 7.84
N ASP A 63 2.44 -2.18 7.71
CA ASP A 63 3.40 -2.43 8.80
C ASP A 63 4.55 -1.40 8.85
N GLY A 64 4.56 -0.43 7.93
CA GLY A 64 5.59 0.61 7.88
C GLY A 64 6.93 0.17 7.28
N CYS A 65 7.03 -0.99 6.62
CA CYS A 65 8.32 -1.53 6.14
C CYS A 65 9.08 -0.68 5.10
N GLY A 66 8.43 0.30 4.46
CA GLY A 66 9.10 1.26 3.57
C GLY A 66 9.48 0.77 2.16
N VAL A 67 9.23 -0.50 1.81
CA VAL A 67 9.62 -1.05 0.49
C VAL A 67 8.95 -0.31 -0.67
N CYS A 68 7.67 0.05 -0.52
CA CYS A 68 6.95 0.82 -1.54
C CYS A 68 7.53 2.22 -1.77
N VAL A 69 8.07 2.86 -0.71
CA VAL A 69 8.74 4.17 -0.80
C VAL A 69 10.02 4.01 -1.63
N LYS A 70 10.84 3.00 -1.32
CA LYS A 70 12.10 2.74 -2.02
C LYS A 70 11.89 2.38 -3.50
N MET A 71 10.84 1.63 -3.81
CA MET A 71 10.58 1.13 -5.17
C MET A 71 9.82 2.12 -6.05
N CYS A 72 9.25 3.20 -5.50
CA CYS A 72 8.51 4.16 -6.29
C CYS A 72 9.45 5.04 -7.14
N PRO A 73 9.47 4.91 -8.48
CA PRO A 73 10.39 5.69 -9.32
C PRO A 73 10.04 7.18 -9.36
N GLN A 74 8.83 7.54 -8.94
CA GLN A 74 8.34 8.92 -8.94
C GLN A 74 8.40 9.59 -7.56
N VAL A 75 8.91 8.87 -6.55
CA VAL A 75 8.98 9.34 -5.15
C VAL A 75 7.58 9.84 -4.67
N ALA A 76 6.53 9.16 -5.11
CA ALA A 76 5.14 9.58 -4.90
C ALA A 76 4.56 9.08 -3.56
N ILE A 77 5.31 8.32 -2.77
CA ILE A 77 4.83 7.61 -1.59
C ILE A 77 5.62 8.05 -0.36
N ARG A 78 4.92 8.35 0.74
CA ARG A 78 5.49 8.54 2.08
C ARG A 78 4.73 7.71 3.10
N ILE A 79 5.37 7.41 4.23
CA ILE A 79 4.76 6.73 5.37
C ILE A 79 4.73 7.69 6.55
N GLU A 80 3.58 7.78 7.21
CA GLU A 80 3.38 8.58 8.41
C GLU A 80 2.87 7.68 9.54
N ASN A 81 3.27 7.96 10.78
CA ASN A 81 2.69 7.33 11.95
C ASN A 81 1.34 7.98 12.23
N VAL A 82 0.32 7.16 12.47
CA VAL A 82 -0.93 7.64 13.04
C VAL A 82 -0.77 7.53 14.55
N GLU A 83 -0.49 8.66 15.21
CA GLU A 83 -0.61 8.71 16.67
C GLU A 83 -2.06 8.36 17.02
N LYS A 84 -2.23 7.34 17.86
CA LYS A 84 -3.51 7.09 18.52
C LYS A 84 -3.50 7.96 19.78
N ASP A 85 -4.34 8.99 19.80
CA ASP A 85 -4.85 9.51 21.06
C ASP A 85 -5.56 8.39 21.84
#